data_AF-A0A7K3Z4Q6-F1
#
_entry.id   AF-A0A7K3Z4Q6-F1
#
_cell.length_a   1.000
_cell.length_b   1.000
_cell.length_c   1.000
_cell.angle_alpha   90.00
_cell.angle_beta   90.00
_cell.angle_gamma   90.00
#
_symmetry.space_group_name_H-M   'P 1'
#
loop_
_entity.id
_entity.type
_entity.pdbx_description
1 polymer ?
#
loop_
_entity_poly.entity_id
_entity_poly.type
_entity_poly.pdbx_seq_one_letter_code
_entity_poly.pdbx_strand_id
1 'polypeptide(L)'
;MKQEALELDDRFGEQYQGKYVFKEITWAKRNRIIQKHTKYNKLTGDVESSDFITIQAETILASLHGQPQSHPITLEKLLSEEDGVSIELGELFSKVVNKLNGMSREDLRFLLEQLDEGNLTALLSSFGYAKPSAGHQPNLPSSQPEQSKNSAKS
;
A
#
# COMPACT_ATOMS: atom_id res chain seq x y z
N MET A 1 -7.04 -20.60 1.48
CA MET A 1 -6.84 -19.49 2.41
C MET A 1 -5.49 -19.68 3.08
N LYS A 2 -4.50 -18.90 2.66
CA LYS A 2 -3.15 -18.91 3.24
C LYS A 2 -3.19 -18.33 4.66
N GLN A 3 -2.20 -18.68 5.48
CA GLN A 3 -2.03 -18.16 6.84
C GLN A 3 -0.53 -17.98 7.13
N GLU A 4 -0.22 -16.97 7.93
CA GLU A 4 1.12 -16.68 8.42
C GLU A 4 1.06 -16.33 9.91
N ALA A 5 1.97 -16.90 10.70
CA ALA A 5 2.14 -16.56 12.10
C ALA A 5 3.41 -15.71 12.24
N LEU A 6 3.30 -14.64 13.02
CA LEU A 6 4.37 -13.69 13.30
C LEU A 6 4.56 -13.63 14.82
N GLU A 7 5.76 -13.94 15.28
CA GLU A 7 6.14 -13.76 16.69
C GLU A 7 6.87 -12.43 16.80
N LEU A 8 6.33 -11.52 17.62
CA LEU A 8 6.93 -10.22 17.90
C LEU A 8 7.67 -10.25 19.23
N ASP A 9 8.90 -9.73 19.18
CA ASP A 9 9.71 -9.43 20.36
C ASP A 9 9.44 -8.00 20.86
N ASP A 10 10.27 -7.52 21.79
CA ASP A 10 10.10 -6.25 22.49
C ASP A 10 10.51 -5.01 21.68
N ARG A 11 11.07 -5.17 20.47
CA ARG A 11 11.61 -4.05 19.67
C ARG A 11 10.56 -3.04 19.24
N PHE A 12 9.30 -3.45 19.17
CA PHE A 12 8.18 -2.56 18.84
C PHE A 12 7.51 -1.97 20.08
N GLY A 13 7.93 -2.36 21.28
CA GLY A 13 7.31 -2.06 22.56
C GLY A 13 6.75 -3.32 23.23
N GLU A 14 6.91 -3.44 24.55
CA GLU A 14 6.48 -4.62 25.33
C GLU A 14 4.99 -4.94 25.15
N GLN A 15 4.17 -3.92 24.94
CA GLN A 15 2.74 -4.06 24.72
C GLN A 15 2.39 -4.87 23.46
N TYR A 16 3.27 -4.90 22.44
CA TYR A 16 3.04 -5.62 21.19
C TYR A 16 3.73 -6.99 21.14
N GLN A 17 4.36 -7.42 22.23
CA GLN A 17 5.00 -8.74 22.27
C GLN A 17 3.97 -9.86 22.11
N GLY A 18 4.38 -10.90 21.39
CA GLY A 18 3.68 -12.17 21.33
C GLY A 18 3.25 -12.54 19.92
N LYS A 19 2.28 -13.46 19.87
CA LYS A 19 1.92 -14.17 18.64
C LYS A 19 0.76 -13.52 17.90
N TYR A 20 1.02 -13.14 16.66
CA TYR A 20 0.05 -12.64 15.71
C TYR A 20 -0.19 -13.69 14.63
N VAL A 21 -1.46 -13.87 14.24
CA VAL A 21 -1.86 -14.82 13.21
C VAL A 21 -2.65 -14.09 12.15
N PHE A 22 -2.08 -14.00 10.96
CA PHE A 22 -2.71 -13.41 9.79
C PHE A 22 -3.24 -14.48 8.86
N LYS A 23 -4.40 -14.27 8.26
CA LYS A 23 -4.95 -15.12 7.20
C LYS A 23 -5.32 -14.28 5.99
N GLU A 24 -5.23 -14.90 4.83
CA GLU A 24 -5.77 -14.37 3.58
C GLU A 24 -7.27 -14.08 3.75
N ILE A 25 -7.69 -12.87 3.36
CA ILE A 25 -9.10 -12.50 3.29
C ILE A 25 -9.68 -12.93 1.95
N THR A 26 -10.99 -13.19 1.91
CA THR A 26 -11.65 -13.55 0.66
C THR A 26 -11.65 -12.37 -0.31
N TRP A 27 -11.69 -12.67 -1.61
CA TRP A 27 -11.88 -11.66 -2.66
C TRP A 27 -13.07 -10.73 -2.36
N ALA A 28 -14.20 -11.30 -1.92
CA ALA A 28 -15.38 -10.51 -1.57
C ALA A 28 -15.16 -9.58 -0.37
N LYS A 29 -14.43 -10.03 0.65
CA LYS A 29 -14.09 -9.18 1.81
C LYS A 29 -13.18 -8.03 1.39
N ARG A 30 -12.16 -8.31 0.57
CA ARG A 30 -11.25 -7.28 0.03
C ARG A 30 -12.01 -6.23 -0.78
N ASN A 31 -12.86 -6.66 -1.71
CA ASN A 31 -13.68 -5.74 -2.53
C ASN A 31 -14.61 -4.88 -1.67
N ARG A 32 -15.23 -5.46 -0.64
CA ARG A 32 -16.09 -4.69 0.29
C ARG A 32 -15.31 -3.62 1.05
N ILE A 33 -14.09 -3.91 1.48
CA ILE A 33 -13.23 -2.92 2.16
C ILE A 33 -12.89 -1.78 1.21
N ILE A 34 -12.46 -2.09 -0.01
CA ILE A 34 -12.15 -1.07 -1.03
C ILE A 34 -13.39 -0.22 -1.31
N GLN A 35 -14.52 -0.84 -1.66
CA GLN A 35 -15.75 -0.11 -1.98
C GLN A 35 -16.27 0.75 -0.82
N LYS A 36 -16.08 0.31 0.42
CA LYS A 36 -16.49 1.07 1.62
C LYS A 36 -15.74 2.40 1.74
N HIS A 37 -14.49 2.44 1.27
CA HIS A 37 -13.57 3.58 1.43
C HIS A 37 -13.20 4.25 0.11
N THR A 38 -13.88 3.88 -0.98
CA THR A 38 -13.75 4.50 -2.29
C THR A 38 -15.07 5.15 -2.66
N LYS A 39 -15.03 6.45 -2.96
CA LYS A 39 -16.16 7.20 -3.47
C LYS A 39 -16.16 7.13 -5.00
N TYR A 40 -17.27 6.68 -5.56
CA TYR A 40 -17.45 6.59 -7.01
C TYR A 40 -18.43 7.65 -7.52
N ASN A 41 -18.16 8.17 -8.70
CA ASN A 41 -19.08 9.00 -9.46
C ASN A 41 -20.28 8.14 -9.88
N LYS A 42 -21.49 8.55 -9.50
CA LYS A 42 -22.70 7.75 -9.73
C LYS A 42 -23.10 7.67 -11.21
N LEU A 43 -22.66 8.61 -12.04
CA LEU A 43 -23.03 8.68 -13.44
C LEU A 43 -22.04 7.92 -14.31
N THR A 44 -20.73 8.11 -14.07
CA THR A 44 -19.68 7.53 -14.92
C THR A 44 -19.13 6.21 -14.36
N GLY A 45 -19.24 5.97 -13.06
CA GLY A 45 -18.63 4.84 -12.37
C GLY A 45 -17.15 5.06 -12.03
N ASP A 46 -16.58 6.22 -12.35
CA ASP A 46 -15.19 6.55 -12.07
C ASP A 46 -14.95 6.76 -10.57
N VAL A 47 -13.71 6.56 -10.11
CA VAL A 47 -13.30 6.87 -8.74
C VAL A 47 -13.17 8.38 -8.57
N GLU A 48 -13.93 8.96 -7.64
CA GLU A 48 -13.79 10.37 -7.24
C GLU A 48 -12.71 10.55 -6.17
N SER A 49 -12.66 9.65 -5.19
CA SER A 49 -11.66 9.65 -4.13
C SER A 49 -11.57 8.28 -3.47
N SER A 50 -10.46 7.99 -2.82
CA SER A 50 -10.30 6.73 -2.08
C SER A 50 -9.33 6.91 -0.92
N ASP A 51 -9.72 6.44 0.27
CA ASP A 51 -8.90 6.49 1.48
C ASP A 51 -8.05 5.21 1.59
N PHE A 52 -6.87 5.26 1.00
CA PHE A 52 -5.97 4.12 0.97
C PHE A 52 -5.39 3.75 2.32
N ILE A 53 -5.23 4.73 3.21
CA ILE A 53 -4.72 4.50 4.56
C ILE A 53 -5.72 3.64 5.31
N THR A 54 -7.00 4.02 5.28
CA THR A 54 -8.07 3.27 5.93
C THR A 54 -8.30 1.92 5.25
N ILE A 55 -8.19 1.82 3.93
CA ILE A 55 -8.24 0.53 3.21
C ILE A 55 -7.13 -0.42 3.70
N GLN A 56 -5.90 0.06 3.80
CA GLN A 56 -4.77 -0.75 4.24
C GLN A 56 -4.95 -1.19 5.70
N ALA A 57 -5.28 -0.26 6.60
CA ALA A 57 -5.51 -0.54 8.01
C ALA A 57 -6.66 -1.54 8.23
N GLU A 58 -7.80 -1.38 7.54
CA GLU A 58 -8.92 -2.32 7.64
C GLU A 58 -8.58 -3.67 7.00
N THR A 59 -7.73 -3.71 5.97
CA THR A 59 -7.24 -4.97 5.38
C THR A 59 -6.31 -5.71 6.34
N ILE A 60 -5.44 -4.99 7.06
CA ILE A 60 -4.60 -5.57 8.13
C ILE A 60 -5.49 -6.18 9.20
N LEU A 61 -6.44 -5.40 9.74
CA LEU A 61 -7.32 -5.86 10.80
C LEU A 61 -8.21 -7.03 10.35
N ALA A 62 -8.72 -6.99 9.12
CA ALA A 62 -9.53 -8.09 8.56
C ALA A 62 -8.72 -9.36 8.34
N SER A 63 -7.41 -9.24 8.09
CA SER A 63 -6.50 -10.37 7.96
C SER A 63 -6.02 -10.88 9.32
N LEU A 64 -6.08 -10.06 10.39
CA LEU A 64 -5.62 -10.40 11.72
C LEU A 64 -6.65 -11.28 12.46
N HIS A 65 -6.37 -12.58 12.53
CA HIS A 65 -7.24 -13.59 13.12
C HIS A 65 -6.84 -14.03 14.54
N GLY A 66 -5.63 -13.71 14.97
CA GLY A 66 -5.14 -13.99 16.32
C GLY A 66 -4.11 -12.97 16.72
N GLN A 67 -4.15 -12.53 17.98
CA GLN A 67 -3.24 -11.55 18.57
C GLN A 67 -3.26 -11.68 20.10
N PRO A 68 -2.27 -11.12 20.81
CA PRO A 68 -2.29 -11.00 22.26
C PRO A 68 -3.55 -10.26 22.75
N GLN A 69 -4.14 -10.71 23.87
CA GLN A 69 -5.35 -10.08 24.44
C GLN A 69 -5.05 -8.86 25.32
N SER A 70 -3.80 -8.71 25.77
CA SER A 70 -3.39 -7.62 26.66
C SER A 70 -3.51 -6.25 25.99
N HIS A 71 -3.02 -6.13 24.75
CA HIS A 71 -3.06 -4.89 23.97
C HIS A 71 -3.37 -5.21 22.50
N PRO A 72 -4.65 -5.46 22.18
CA PRO A 72 -5.03 -5.81 20.82
C PRO A 72 -4.81 -4.62 19.87
N ILE A 73 -4.31 -4.91 18.69
CA ILE A 73 -4.32 -4.01 17.54
C ILE A 73 -5.77 -3.78 17.13
N THR A 74 -6.14 -2.50 17.09
CA THR A 74 -7.45 -2.02 16.66
C THR A 74 -7.32 -1.15 15.42
N LEU A 75 -8.44 -0.91 14.72
CA LEU A 75 -8.45 0.02 13.59
C LEU A 75 -8.03 1.43 14.01
N GLU A 76 -8.49 1.89 15.17
CA GLU A 76 -8.11 3.16 15.76
C GLU A 76 -6.60 3.26 15.98
N LYS A 77 -5.98 2.22 16.56
CA LYS A 77 -4.52 2.17 16.78
C LYS A 77 -3.72 2.22 15.48
N LEU A 78 -4.25 1.61 14.40
CA LEU A 78 -3.60 1.62 13.08
C LEU A 78 -3.72 2.98 12.37
N LEU A 79 -4.69 3.81 12.75
CA LEU A 79 -4.98 5.11 12.11
C LEU A 79 -4.58 6.32 12.96
N SER A 80 -4.23 6.11 14.24
CA SER A 80 -3.90 7.19 15.17
C SER A 80 -2.56 7.84 14.82
N GLU A 81 -2.53 9.18 14.79
CA GLU A 81 -1.30 9.96 14.57
C GLU A 81 -0.44 10.08 15.83
N GLU A 82 -1.07 10.16 17.01
CA GLU A 82 -0.37 10.41 18.29
C GLU A 82 -0.08 9.13 19.07
N ASP A 83 -1.07 8.24 19.15
CA ASP A 83 -1.00 6.99 19.91
C ASP A 83 -1.13 5.79 18.96
N GLY A 84 -0.48 5.87 17.80
CA GLY A 84 -0.50 4.84 16.77
C GLY A 84 0.45 3.66 17.02
N VAL A 85 0.39 2.67 16.12
CA VAL A 85 1.50 1.71 15.98
C VAL A 85 2.72 2.42 15.40
N SER A 86 3.93 1.94 15.71
CA SER A 86 5.13 2.46 15.07
C SER A 86 5.13 2.18 13.56
N ILE A 87 5.82 3.02 12.79
CA ILE A 87 5.94 2.87 11.33
C ILE A 87 6.46 1.48 10.99
N GLU A 88 7.53 1.04 11.65
CA GLU A 88 8.14 -0.28 11.38
C GLU A 88 7.17 -1.44 11.65
N LEU A 89 6.32 -1.33 12.69
CA LEU A 89 5.31 -2.35 12.99
C LEU A 89 4.20 -2.37 11.93
N GLY A 90 3.74 -1.19 11.51
CA GLY A 90 2.75 -1.04 10.43
C GLY A 90 3.25 -1.61 9.10
N GLU A 91 4.51 -1.36 8.76
CA GLU A 91 5.16 -1.91 7.57
C GLU A 91 5.28 -3.44 7.63
N LEU A 92 5.67 -3.97 8.79
CA LEU A 92 5.78 -5.41 9.00
C LEU A 92 4.42 -6.11 8.79
N PHE A 93 3.35 -5.58 9.38
CA PHE A 93 2.00 -6.09 9.16
C PHE A 93 1.57 -5.97 7.70
N SER A 94 1.82 -4.82 7.06
CA SER A 94 1.51 -4.61 5.65
C SER A 94 2.21 -5.62 4.74
N LYS A 95 3.48 -5.92 5.01
CA LYS A 95 4.25 -6.91 4.25
C LYS A 95 3.63 -8.32 4.32
N VAL A 96 3.26 -8.76 5.53
CA VAL A 96 2.61 -10.07 5.74
C VAL A 96 1.27 -10.12 5.01
N VAL A 97 0.45 -9.08 5.17
CA VAL A 97 -0.91 -9.00 4.61
C VAL A 97 -0.89 -8.90 3.08
N ASN A 98 0.04 -8.13 2.50
CA ASN A 98 0.20 -8.01 1.06
C ASN A 98 0.60 -9.34 0.42
N LYS A 99 1.54 -10.06 1.06
CA LYS A 99 1.95 -11.41 0.65
C LYS A 99 0.78 -12.41 0.70
N LEU A 100 -0.03 -12.37 1.76
CA LEU A 100 -1.16 -13.29 1.93
C LEU A 100 -2.27 -13.03 0.91
N ASN A 101 -2.59 -11.76 0.65
CA ASN A 101 -3.71 -11.35 -0.20
C ASN A 101 -3.33 -11.16 -1.68
N GLY A 102 -2.12 -11.60 -2.06
CA GLY A 102 -1.64 -11.57 -3.43
C GLY A 102 -1.58 -10.16 -4.01
N MET A 103 -1.37 -9.13 -3.19
CA MET A 103 -1.09 -7.78 -3.70
C MET A 103 0.32 -7.77 -4.27
N SER A 104 0.43 -7.88 -5.59
CA SER A 104 1.71 -7.71 -6.26
C SER A 104 2.12 -6.23 -6.24
N ARG A 105 3.41 -5.97 -6.49
CA ARG A 105 3.94 -4.60 -6.56
C ARG A 105 3.30 -3.82 -7.72
N GLU A 106 2.84 -4.54 -8.75
CA GLU A 106 2.10 -4.02 -9.91
C GLU A 106 0.64 -3.72 -9.57
N ASP A 107 -0.02 -4.54 -8.74
CA ASP A 107 -1.37 -4.22 -8.23
C ASP A 107 -1.35 -2.98 -7.34
N LEU A 108 -0.29 -2.86 -6.52
CA LEU A 108 -0.04 -1.66 -5.73
C LEU A 108 0.21 -0.47 -6.66
N ARG A 109 1.04 -0.63 -7.70
CA ARG A 109 1.32 0.43 -8.68
C ARG A 109 0.08 0.86 -9.46
N PHE A 110 -0.78 -0.06 -9.87
CA PHE A 110 -2.04 0.25 -10.57
C PHE A 110 -3.03 1.00 -9.67
N LEU A 111 -3.10 0.64 -8.38
CA LEU A 111 -3.87 1.39 -7.39
C LEU A 111 -3.25 2.79 -7.12
N LEU A 112 -1.92 2.88 -7.14
CA LEU A 112 -1.14 4.12 -7.00
C LEU A 112 -1.21 5.03 -8.25
N GLU A 113 -1.34 4.48 -9.46
CA GLU A 113 -1.45 5.24 -10.70
C GLU A 113 -2.85 5.90 -10.85
N GLN A 114 -3.86 5.34 -10.19
CA GLN A 114 -5.20 5.94 -10.11
C GLN A 114 -5.33 6.98 -8.97
N LEU A 115 -4.25 7.22 -8.23
CA LEU A 115 -4.24 8.15 -7.11
C LEU A 115 -3.82 9.55 -7.50
N ASP A 116 -4.45 10.56 -6.90
CA ASP A 116 -3.91 11.91 -6.89
C ASP A 116 -2.55 11.96 -6.16
N GLU A 117 -1.73 12.97 -6.47
CA GLU A 117 -0.36 13.09 -5.92
C GLU A 117 -0.33 13.20 -4.39
N GLY A 118 -1.40 13.69 -3.76
CA GLY A 118 -1.52 13.85 -2.31
C GLY A 118 -1.64 12.50 -1.60
N ASN A 119 -2.59 11.68 -2.05
CA ASN A 119 -2.82 10.34 -1.53
C ASN A 119 -1.67 9.39 -1.88
N LEU A 120 -1.06 9.55 -3.05
CA LEU A 120 0.16 8.84 -3.43
C LEU A 120 1.30 9.13 -2.45
N THR A 121 1.51 10.39 -2.10
CA THR A 121 2.58 10.80 -1.18
C THR A 121 2.35 10.24 0.22
N ALA A 122 1.12 10.34 0.75
CA ALA A 122 0.76 9.81 2.06
C ALA A 122 0.90 8.27 2.13
N LEU A 123 0.49 7.57 1.08
CA LEU A 123 0.59 6.12 1.00
C LEU A 123 2.05 5.65 0.86
N LEU A 124 2.85 6.29 0.02
CA LEU A 124 4.28 5.97 -0.10
C LEU A 124 5.06 6.26 1.20
N SER A 125 4.72 7.32 1.93
CA SER A 125 5.29 7.56 3.26
C SER A 125 4.89 6.49 4.28
N SER A 126 3.67 5.94 4.18
CA SER A 126 3.22 4.86 5.07
C SER A 126 3.89 3.51 4.78
N PHE A 127 4.46 3.35 3.58
CA PHE A 127 5.19 2.16 3.15
C PHE A 127 6.72 2.29 3.29
N GLY A 128 7.23 3.37 3.89
CA GLY A 128 8.67 3.60 4.05
C GLY A 128 9.41 3.90 2.74
N TYR A 129 8.69 4.14 1.64
CA TYR A 129 9.30 4.57 0.39
C TYR A 129 9.65 6.05 0.49
N ALA A 130 10.86 6.35 0.95
CA ALA A 130 11.43 7.68 0.78
C ALA A 130 11.48 8.02 -0.72
N LYS A 131 10.95 9.20 -1.10
CA LYS A 131 11.24 9.77 -2.42
C LYS A 131 12.76 9.76 -2.60
N PRO A 132 13.29 9.36 -3.78
CA PRO A 132 14.60 9.84 -4.15
C PRO A 132 14.50 11.36 -4.17
N SER A 133 15.12 12.02 -3.20
CA SER A 133 15.40 13.45 -3.27
C SER A 133 16.39 13.66 -4.41
N ALA A 134 15.86 13.71 -5.63
CA ALA A 134 16.59 14.16 -6.80
C ALA A 134 15.55 14.82 -7.71
N GLY A 135 15.58 16.15 -7.74
CA GLY A 135 14.76 16.94 -8.62
C GLY A 135 14.88 16.43 -10.05
N HIS A 136 13.74 16.23 -10.70
CA HIS A 136 13.71 16.03 -12.14
C HIS A 136 14.02 17.38 -12.79
N GLN A 137 15.30 17.59 -13.11
CA GLN A 137 15.68 18.52 -14.17
C GLN A 137 15.19 17.92 -15.50
N PRO A 138 14.40 18.65 -16.30
CA PRO A 138 14.11 18.22 -17.65
C PRO A 138 15.31 18.60 -18.53
N ASN A 139 16.31 17.73 -18.61
CA ASN A 139 17.29 17.79 -19.69
C ASN A 139 17.03 16.61 -20.63
N LEU A 140 16.26 16.89 -21.69
CA LEU A 140 16.22 16.07 -22.90
C LEU A 140 17.61 16.09 -23.56
N PRO A 141 18.27 14.95 -23.79
CA PRO A 141 19.23 14.84 -24.87
C PRO A 141 18.44 14.57 -26.16
N SER A 142 18.48 15.55 -27.06
CA SER A 142 18.02 15.42 -28.44
C SER A 142 18.65 14.18 -29.06
N SER A 143 17.84 13.13 -29.25
CA SER A 143 18.23 11.95 -29.99
C SER A 143 17.98 12.24 -31.47
N GLN A 144 19.06 12.32 -32.24
CA GLN A 144 18.99 12.38 -33.71
C GLN A 144 18.19 11.19 -34.26
N PRO A 145 17.43 11.36 -35.35
CA PRO A 145 17.00 10.25 -36.18
C PRO A 145 18.00 10.01 -37.33
N GLU A 146 18.63 8.83 -37.34
CA GLU A 146 18.93 8.08 -38.58
C GLU A 146 17.58 7.65 -39.20
N GLN A 147 17.33 7.46 -40.50
CA GLN A 147 18.10 7.29 -41.74
C GLN A 147 17.04 7.29 -42.87
N SER A 148 17.35 7.73 -44.10
CA SER A 148 17.03 6.95 -45.33
C SER A 148 17.44 7.62 -46.65
N LYS A 149 18.42 6.96 -47.30
CA LYS A 149 18.43 6.44 -48.68
C LYS A 149 18.41 7.38 -49.92
N ASN A 150 19.45 7.11 -50.72
CA ASN A 150 19.50 6.89 -52.19
C ASN A 150 20.09 7.98 -53.11
N SER A 151 21.27 7.64 -53.62
CA SER A 151 21.77 7.71 -55.01
C SER A 151 21.17 8.73 -55.99
N ALA A 152 22.03 9.57 -56.56
CA ALA A 152 22.25 9.64 -58.02
C ALA A 152 23.50 10.47 -58.37
N LYS A 153 24.23 9.96 -59.38
CA LYS A 153 25.32 10.62 -60.11
C LYS A 153 24.82 11.90 -60.79
N SER A 154 25.69 12.90 -60.93
CA SER A 154 26.26 13.27 -62.24
C SER A 154 27.46 14.19 -62.09
#